data_AF-A0A392R4W5-F1
#
_entry.id   AF-A0A392R4W5-F1
#
_cell.length_a   1.000
_cell.length_b   1.000
_cell.length_c   1.000
_cell.angle_alpha   90.00
_cell.angle_beta   90.00
_cell.angle_gamma   90.00
#
_symmetry.space_group_name_H-M   'P 1'
#
loop_
_entity.id
_entity.type
_entity.pdbx_description
1 polymer ?
#
loop_
_entity_poly.entity_id
_entity_poly.type
_entity_poly.pdbx_seq_one_letter_code
_entity_poly.pdbx_strand_id
1 'polypeptide(L)' 'MKARVFDNVSAKLEKEELIKKYPSLKGKSREEMGLSAFKGTIIKSVLAGLEITISKAHFAKLLEVNDQ' A
#
# COMPACT_ATOMS: atom_id res chain seq x y z
N MET A 1 1.51 -4.18 19.00
CA MET A 1 1.12 -3.43 17.79
C MET A 1 2.26 -3.55 16.77
N LYS A 2 2.00 -3.95 15.52
CA LYS A 2 3.04 -4.06 14.48
C LYS A 2 2.64 -3.17 13.31
N ALA A 3 3.44 -2.13 13.05
CA ALA A 3 3.34 -1.33 11.84
C ALA A 3 4.27 -1.93 10.78
N ARG A 4 3.90 -1.83 9.50
CA ARG A 4 4.74 -2.23 8.37
C ARG A 4 4.76 -1.15 7.31
N VAL A 5 5.91 -1.00 6.67
CA VAL A 5 6.05 -0.14 5.49
C VAL A 5 5.49 -0.90 4.29
N PHE A 6 4.62 -0.25 3.54
CA PHE A 6 4.13 -0.71 2.26
C PHE A 6 4.67 0.21 1.18
N ASP A 7 5.70 -0.28 0.49
CA ASP A 7 6.43 0.41 -0.56
C ASP A 7 6.15 -0.22 -1.94
N ASN A 8 6.83 0.26 -2.97
CA ASN A 8 6.66 -0.23 -4.33
C ASN A 8 7.04 -1.72 -4.45
N VAL A 9 8.06 -2.17 -3.70
CA VAL A 9 8.47 -3.58 -3.69
C VAL A 9 7.36 -4.46 -3.11
N SER A 10 6.79 -4.06 -1.96
CA SER A 10 5.67 -4.74 -1.33
C SER A 10 4.44 -4.79 -2.25
N ALA A 11 4.14 -3.71 -2.96
CA ALA A 11 3.06 -3.68 -3.93
C ALA A 11 3.29 -4.68 -5.08
N LYS A 12 4.51 -4.76 -5.62
CA LYS A 12 4.85 -5.74 -6.67
C LYS A 12 4.72 -7.17 -6.17
N LEU A 13 5.22 -7.46 -4.97
CA LEU A 13 5.13 -8.78 -4.34
C LEU A 13 3.67 -9.22 -4.16
N GLU A 14 2.79 -8.33 -3.67
CA GLU A 14 1.36 -8.63 -3.53
C GLU A 14 0.72 -8.99 -4.88
N LYS A 15 1.09 -8.27 -5.95
CA LYS A 15 0.64 -8.57 -7.31
C LYS A 15 1.12 -9.95 -7.77
N GLU A 16 2.40 -10.24 -7.56
CA GLU A 16 3.01 -11.53 -7.95
C GLU A 16 2.43 -12.70 -7.16
N GLU A 17 2.19 -12.54 -5.86
CA GLU A 17 1.54 -13.55 -5.03
C GLU A 17 0.10 -13.83 -5.51
N LEU A 18 -0.63 -12.78 -5.91
CA LEU A 18 -1.96 -12.95 -6.49
C LEU A 18 -1.91 -13.70 -7.82
N ILE A 19 -0.93 -13.39 -8.69
CA ILE A 19 -0.73 -14.10 -9.96
C ILE A 19 -0.31 -15.56 -9.72
N LYS A 20 0.52 -15.84 -8.71
CA LYS A 20 0.89 -17.20 -8.33
C LYS A 20 -0.32 -18.01 -7.88
N LYS A 21 -1.24 -17.40 -7.13
CA LYS A 21 -2.51 -18.03 -6.72
C LYS A 21 -3.50 -18.16 -7.88
N TYR A 22 -3.55 -17.15 -8.76
CA TYR A 22 -4.49 -17.06 -9.87
C TYR A 22 -3.76 -16.64 -11.17
N PRO A 23 -3.26 -17.62 -11.94
CA PRO A 23 -2.50 -17.35 -13.18
C PRO A 23 -3.27 -16.55 -14.23
N SER A 24 -4.60 -16.60 -14.21
CA SER A 24 -5.50 -15.86 -15.10
C SER A 24 -5.45 -14.33 -14.91
N LEU A 25 -4.85 -13.86 -13.81
CA LEU A 25 -4.67 -12.43 -13.55
C LEU A 25 -3.39 -11.88 -14.20
N LYS A 26 -2.54 -12.73 -14.78
CA LYS A 26 -1.32 -12.29 -15.48
C LYS A 26 -1.67 -11.28 -16.59
N GLY A 27 -1.02 -10.12 -16.57
CA GLY A 27 -1.24 -9.03 -17.54
C GLY A 27 -2.30 -8.00 -17.12
N LYS A 28 -3.13 -8.28 -16.10
CA LYS A 28 -4.12 -7.32 -15.61
C LYS A 28 -3.50 -6.16 -14.83
N SER A 29 -4.22 -5.04 -14.79
CA SER A 29 -3.90 -3.90 -13.93
C SER A 29 -4.12 -4.25 -12.45
N ARG A 30 -3.57 -3.48 -11.50
CA ARG A 30 -3.81 -3.72 -10.05
C ARG A 30 -5.28 -3.55 -9.70
N GLU A 31 -5.92 -2.55 -10.29
CA GLU A 31 -7.33 -2.23 -10.06
C GLU A 31 -8.23 -3.36 -10.57
N GLU A 32 -7.92 -3.91 -11.75
CA GLU A 32 -8.61 -5.09 -12.31
C GLU A 32 -8.41 -6.37 -11.48
N MET A 33 -7.35 -6.44 -10.67
CA MET A 33 -7.11 -7.52 -9.72
C MET A 33 -7.82 -7.30 -8.37
N GLY A 34 -8.52 -6.17 -8.19
CA GLY A 34 -9.12 -5.78 -6.92
C GLY A 34 -8.10 -5.29 -5.88
N LEU A 35 -6.86 -5.00 -6.30
CA LEU A 35 -5.83 -4.45 -5.43
C LEU A 35 -5.92 -2.92 -5.42
N SER A 36 -5.66 -2.32 -4.26
CA SER A 36 -5.59 -0.87 -4.14
C SER A 36 -4.45 -0.30 -5.02
N ALA A 37 -4.73 0.84 -5.68
CA ALA A 37 -3.74 1.60 -6.41
C ALA A 37 -2.58 2.00 -5.49
N PHE A 38 -1.34 1.83 -5.96
CA PHE A 38 -0.16 2.27 -5.24
C PHE A 38 0.03 3.77 -5.46
N LYS A 39 -0.30 4.58 -4.45
CA LYS A 39 -0.19 6.05 -4.49
C LYS A 39 1.13 6.59 -3.91
N GLY A 40 2.02 5.70 -3.47
CA GLY A 40 3.27 6.02 -2.80
C GLY A 40 3.51 5.14 -1.59
N THR A 41 4.69 5.30 -0.98
CA THR A 41 5.06 4.56 0.23
C THR A 41 4.21 5.02 1.40
N ILE A 42 3.57 4.05 2.07
CA ILE A 42 2.72 4.29 3.23
C ILE A 42 3.11 3.35 4.37
N ILE A 43 2.78 3.73 5.60
CA ILE A 43 2.89 2.85 6.76
C ILE A 43 1.49 2.34 7.08
N LYS A 44 1.32 1.02 7.11
CA LYS A 44 0.08 0.37 7.51
C LYS A 44 0.22 -0.17 8.94
N SER A 45 -0.75 0.11 9.78
CA SER A 45 -0.84 -0.41 11.16
C SER A 45 -2.28 -0.81 11.46
N VAL A 46 -2.46 -1.79 12.34
CA VAL A 46 -3.79 -2.15 12.87
C VAL A 46 -3.86 -1.72 14.33
N LEU A 47 -4.80 -0.83 14.64
CA LEU A 47 -5.06 -0.35 16.00
C LEU A 47 -6.52 -0.61 16.35
N ALA A 48 -6.75 -1.40 17.41
CA ALA A 48 -8.10 -1.74 17.87
C ALA A 48 -9.04 -2.30 16.76
N GLY A 49 -8.49 -3.07 15.82
CA GLY A 49 -9.23 -3.63 14.69
C GLY A 49 -9.42 -2.68 13.50
N LEU A 50 -8.97 -1.42 13.61
CA LEU A 50 -9.00 -0.44 12.53
C LEU A 50 -7.67 -0.41 11.78
N GLU A 51 -7.72 -0.48 10.45
CA GLU A 51 -6.54 -0.27 9.61
C GLU A 51 -6.24 1.23 9.49
N ILE A 52 -5.07 1.62 10.01
CA ILE A 52 -4.55 2.98 9.93
C ILE A 52 -3.48 3.03 8.85
N THR A 53 -3.62 4.00 7.95
CA THR A 53 -2.63 4.29 6.91
C THR A 53 -1.98 5.64 7.19
N ILE A 54 -0.65 5.68 7.25
CA ILE A 54 0.13 6.91 7.40
C ILE A 54 0.89 7.16 6.09
N SER A 55 0.65 8.31 5.46
CA SER A 55 1.28 8.72 4.20
C SER A 55 2.28 9.86 4.42
N LYS A 56 3.03 10.21 3.37
CA LYS A 56 3.90 11.40 3.34
C LYS A 56 3.14 12.68 3.70
N ALA A 57 1.90 12.84 3.21
CA ALA A 57 1.06 13.99 3.53
C ALA A 57 0.81 14.17 5.04
N HIS A 58 0.69 13.08 5.79
CA HIS A 58 0.53 13.16 7.25
C HIS A 58 1.79 13.69 7.93
N PHE A 59 2.98 13.28 7.47
CA PHE A 59 4.24 13.82 7.96
C PHE A 59 4.43 15.28 7.55
N ALA A 60 4.11 15.64 6.31
CA ALA A 60 4.17 17.01 5.83
C ALA A 60 3.29 17.93 6.68
N LYS A 61 2.06 17.48 6.98
CA LYS A 61 1.14 18.21 7.85
C LYS A 61 1.64 18.33 9.29
N LEU A 62 2.25 17.27 9.84
CA LEU A 62 2.81 17.26 11.20
C LEU A 62 4.02 18.18 11.35
N LEU A 63 4.85 18.27 10.31
CA LEU A 63 6.08 19.05 10.30
C LEU A 63 5.88 20.48 9.76
N GLU A 64 4.65 20.86 9.41
CA GLU A 64 4.30 22.15 8.80
C GLU A 64 5.10 22.47 7.53
N VAL A 65 5.38 21.45 6.71
CA VAL A 65 6.05 21.57 5.41
C VAL A 65 5.11 21.25 4.26
N ASN A 66 5.42 21.76 3.07
CA ASN A 66 4.65 21.45 1.87
C ASN A 66 4.94 20.02 1.39
N ASP A 67 3.87 19.27 1.10
CA ASP A 67 3.95 17.98 0.43
C ASP A 67 4.11 18.21 -1.08
N GLN A 68 5.33 18.58 -1.50
CA GLN A 68 5.73 18.72 -2.91
C GLN A 68 5.97 17.37 -3.58
#